data_AF-A0A4U7F4W1-F1
#
_entry.id   AF-A0A4U7F4W1-F1
#
_cell.length_a   1.000
_cell.length_b   1.000
_cell.length_c   1.000
_cell.angle_alpha   90.00
_cell.angle_beta   90.00
_cell.angle_gamma   90.00
#
_symmetry.space_group_name_H-M   'P 1'
#
loop_
_entity.id
_entity.type
_entity.pdbx_description
1 polymer ?
#
loop_
_entity_poly.entity_id
_entity_poly.type
_entity_poly.pdbx_seq_one_letter_code
_entity_poly.pdbx_strand_id
1 'polypeptide(L)'
;MNVLVLSPCSKDKRYDPVLDCEGVDEHSREKLLQAHPESATTAAEMYTGNEHQHIKTAVDHLRSSADVDWYIISAGFGLLHSETEIPSYE
;
A
#
# COMPACT_ATOMS: atom_id res chain seq x y z
N MET A 1 -15.82 -14.84 11.60
CA MET A 1 -15.14 -15.48 10.46
C MET A 1 -13.92 -14.63 10.17
N ASN A 2 -12.76 -15.26 9.98
CA ASN A 2 -11.51 -14.54 9.71
C ASN A 2 -11.18 -14.73 8.24
N VAL A 3 -10.96 -13.61 7.54
CA VAL A 3 -10.69 -13.58 6.09
C VAL A 3 -9.35 -12.89 5.87
N LEU A 4 -8.48 -13.54 5.11
CA LEU A 4 -7.25 -12.94 4.61
C LEU A 4 -7.45 -12.52 3.15
N VAL A 5 -7.23 -11.25 2.85
CA VAL A 5 -7.22 -10.71 1.50
C VAL A 5 -5.78 -10.41 1.11
N LEU A 6 -5.34 -10.98 -0.02
CA LEU A 6 -4.07 -10.69 -0.65
C LEU A 6 -4.35 -10.05 -2.02
N SER A 7 -3.80 -8.86 -2.27
CA SER A 7 -3.99 -8.16 -3.54
C SER A 7 -2.67 -7.65 -4.13
N PRO A 8 -2.56 -7.52 -5.46
CA PRO A 8 -1.45 -6.80 -6.06
C PRO A 8 -1.54 -5.30 -5.76
N CYS A 9 -0.40 -4.60 -5.78
CA CYS A 9 -0.37 -3.14 -5.86
C CYS A 9 -0.84 -2.63 -7.23
N SER A 10 -1.09 -1.33 -7.35
CA SER A 10 -1.30 -0.67 -8.64
C SER A 10 -0.12 0.22 -9.03
N LYS A 11 0.04 0.45 -10.33
CA LYS A 11 0.99 1.43 -10.85
C LYS A 11 0.64 2.85 -10.37
N ASP A 12 -0.64 3.21 -10.47
CA ASP A 12 -1.13 4.53 -10.07
C ASP A 12 -1.05 4.68 -8.55
N LYS A 13 -0.52 5.83 -8.12
CA LYS A 13 -0.33 6.18 -6.71
C LYS A 13 -0.96 7.53 -6.39
N ARG A 14 -1.16 7.81 -5.11
CA ARG A 14 -1.81 9.02 -4.60
C ARG A 14 -0.96 10.28 -4.79
N TYR A 15 0.35 10.15 -4.70
CA TYR A 15 1.32 11.23 -4.81
C TYR A 15 2.29 10.94 -5.95
N ASP A 16 2.91 12.00 -6.49
CA ASP A 16 4.01 11.85 -7.42
C ASP A 16 5.15 11.04 -6.77
N PRO A 17 5.83 10.16 -7.52
CA PRO A 17 6.88 9.32 -6.99
C PRO A 17 8.05 10.20 -6.51
N VAL A 18 8.53 9.93 -5.29
CA VAL A 18 9.72 10.59 -4.72
C VAL A 18 10.96 9.69 -4.75
N LEU A 19 10.78 8.43 -5.11
CA LEU A 19 11.79 7.37 -5.13
C LEU A 19 11.57 6.48 -6.35
N ASP A 20 12.64 5.94 -6.91
CA ASP A 20 12.58 4.81 -7.85
C ASP A 20 12.76 3.49 -7.09
N CYS A 21 12.68 2.37 -7.83
CA CYS A 21 12.84 1.04 -7.23
C CYS A 21 14.22 0.84 -6.56
N GLU A 22 15.29 1.39 -7.15
CA GLU A 22 16.64 1.28 -6.58
C GLU A 22 16.73 2.05 -5.25
N GLY A 23 16.16 3.27 -5.20
CA GLY A 23 16.12 4.08 -3.98
C GLY A 23 15.34 3.44 -2.84
N VAL A 24 14.31 2.64 -3.15
CA VAL A 24 13.57 1.85 -2.16
C VAL A 24 14.43 0.73 -1.58
N ASP A 25 15.23 0.03 -2.40
CA ASP A 25 16.06 -1.09 -1.97
C ASP A 25 17.27 -0.66 -1.13
N GLU A 26 17.78 0.56 -1.33
CA GLU A 26 18.96 1.08 -0.63
C GLU A 26 18.70 1.50 0.83
N HIS A 27 17.45 1.79 1.18
CA HIS A 27 17.09 2.41 2.46
C HIS A 27 15.99 1.64 3.17
N SER A 28 16.01 1.66 4.51
CA SER A 28 14.86 1.12 5.25
C SER A 28 13.64 2.01 5.06
N ARG A 29 12.46 1.40 5.04
CA ARG A 29 11.17 2.11 4.96
C ARG A 29 11.07 3.23 6.00
N GLU A 30 11.54 3.01 7.23
CA GLU A 30 11.51 4.02 8.30
C GLU A 30 12.34 5.26 7.97
N LYS A 31 13.50 5.09 7.31
CA LYS A 31 14.32 6.21 6.85
C LYS A 31 13.63 6.98 5.72
N LEU A 32 13.02 6.25 4.77
CA LEU A 32 12.31 6.86 3.64
C LEU A 32 11.08 7.65 4.10
N LEU A 33 10.34 7.14 5.10
CA LEU A 33 9.23 7.87 5.73
C LEU A 33 9.68 9.15 6.45
N GLN A 34 10.86 9.13 7.09
CA GLN A 34 11.42 10.33 7.71
C GLN A 34 11.91 11.35 6.69
N ALA A 35 12.43 10.88 5.56
CA ALA A 35 12.93 11.73 4.48
C ALA A 35 11.81 12.38 3.66
N HIS A 36 10.68 11.67 3.48
CA HIS A 36 9.57 12.10 2.62
C HIS A 36 8.18 11.99 3.29
N PRO A 37 7.98 12.58 4.48
CA PRO A 37 6.73 12.45 5.22
C PRO A 37 5.51 13.02 4.49
N GLU A 38 5.70 14.01 3.61
CA GLU A 38 4.64 14.63 2.81
C GLU A 38 4.09 13.72 1.70
N SER A 39 4.85 12.69 1.32
CA SER A 39 4.48 11.70 0.30
C SER A 39 4.03 10.38 0.92
N ALA A 40 3.90 10.32 2.25
CA ALA A 40 3.60 9.09 2.97
C ALA A 40 2.09 8.95 3.24
N THR A 41 1.59 7.74 3.04
CA THR A 41 0.26 7.33 3.51
C THR A 41 0.20 5.81 3.64
N THR A 42 -0.90 5.25 4.13
CA THR A 42 -1.07 3.80 4.24
C THR A 42 -1.08 3.13 2.87
N ALA A 43 -0.65 1.88 2.78
CA ALA A 43 -0.67 1.13 1.53
C ALA A 43 -2.07 1.10 0.88
N ALA A 44 -3.14 1.01 1.70
CA ALA A 44 -4.52 1.08 1.22
C ALA A 44 -4.90 2.42 0.57
N GLU A 45 -4.29 3.53 1.01
CA GLU A 45 -4.52 4.87 0.46
C GLU A 45 -3.51 5.28 -0.60
N MET A 46 -2.33 4.64 -0.62
CA MET A 46 -1.24 4.94 -1.54
C MET A 46 -1.62 4.54 -2.97
N TYR A 47 -2.11 3.32 -3.15
CA TYR A 47 -2.45 2.78 -4.46
C TYR A 47 -3.83 3.28 -4.90
N THR A 48 -3.93 3.73 -6.16
CA THR A 48 -5.15 4.40 -6.66
C THR A 48 -5.71 3.79 -7.94
N GLY A 49 -5.07 2.75 -8.48
CA GLY A 49 -5.51 2.11 -9.72
C GLY A 49 -6.88 1.43 -9.62
N ASN A 50 -7.52 1.23 -10.77
CA ASN A 50 -8.90 0.71 -10.85
C ASN A 50 -9.10 -0.62 -10.11
N GLU A 51 -8.18 -1.58 -10.24
CA GLU A 51 -8.29 -2.87 -9.55
C GLU A 51 -8.25 -2.70 -8.04
N HIS A 52 -7.30 -1.88 -7.54
CA HIS A 52 -7.17 -1.58 -6.12
C HIS A 52 -8.45 -0.96 -5.54
N GLN A 53 -9.11 -0.05 -6.27
CA GLN A 53 -10.38 0.54 -5.81
C GLN A 53 -11.52 -0.49 -5.67
N HIS A 54 -11.61 -1.45 -6.60
CA HIS A 54 -12.59 -2.53 -6.50
C HIS A 54 -12.30 -3.44 -5.30
N ILE A 55 -11.03 -3.76 -5.06
CA ILE A 55 -10.60 -4.57 -3.92
C ILE A 55 -10.90 -3.86 -2.61
N LYS A 56 -10.55 -2.57 -2.50
CA LYS A 56 -10.85 -1.74 -1.33
C LYS A 56 -12.34 -1.74 -1.01
N THR A 57 -13.18 -1.52 -2.03
CA THR A 57 -14.65 -1.57 -1.89
C THR A 57 -15.12 -2.95 -1.39
N ALA A 58 -14.57 -4.04 -1.93
CA ALA A 58 -14.91 -5.39 -1.51
C ALA A 58 -14.46 -5.70 -0.06
N VAL A 59 -13.26 -5.25 0.32
CA VAL A 59 -12.73 -5.36 1.69
C VAL A 59 -13.63 -4.60 2.67
N ASP A 60 -14.03 -3.38 2.34
CA ASP A 60 -14.92 -2.57 3.19
C ASP A 60 -16.28 -3.25 3.38
N HIS A 61 -16.82 -3.86 2.32
CA HIS A 61 -18.04 -4.66 2.43
C HIS A 61 -17.84 -5.91 3.30
N LEU A 62 -16.73 -6.64 3.15
CA LEU A 62 -16.44 -7.84 3.94
C LEU A 62 -16.29 -7.51 5.43
N ARG A 63 -15.63 -6.40 5.76
CA ARG A 63 -15.44 -5.92 7.14
C ARG A 63 -16.74 -5.65 7.90
N SER A 64 -17.86 -5.47 7.20
CA SER A 64 -19.18 -5.35 7.85
C SER A 64 -19.67 -6.64 8.51
N SER A 65 -19.08 -7.80 8.18
CA SER A 65 -19.56 -9.12 8.60
C SER A 65 -18.46 -10.13 8.97
N ALA A 66 -17.20 -9.79 8.75
CA ALA A 66 -16.04 -10.62 9.03
C ALA A 66 -14.87 -9.79 9.55
N ASP A 67 -13.96 -10.46 10.26
CA ASP A 67 -12.65 -9.89 10.57
C ASP A 67 -11.74 -10.07 9.35
N VAL A 68 -11.15 -8.98 8.86
CA VAL A 68 -10.47 -8.95 7.57
C VAL A 68 -9.06 -8.38 7.71
N ASP A 69 -8.08 -9.26 7.57
CA ASP A 69 -6.69 -8.89 7.36
C ASP A 69 -6.45 -8.67 5.86
N TRP A 70 -5.97 -7.49 5.49
CA TRP A 70 -5.69 -7.16 4.10
C TRP A 70 -4.21 -6.84 3.92
N TYR A 71 -3.54 -7.60 3.06
CA TYR A 71 -2.17 -7.34 2.65
C TYR A 71 -2.07 -7.07 1.15
N ILE A 72 -1.13 -6.19 0.80
CA ILE A 72 -0.87 -5.74 -0.56
C ILE A 72 0.56 -6.15 -0.94
N ILE A 73 0.71 -6.81 -2.09
CA ILE A 73 2.00 -7.20 -2.66
C ILE A 73 2.54 -6.00 -3.45
N SER A 74 3.55 -5.35 -2.89
CA SER A 74 4.27 -4.19 -3.44
C SER A 74 5.56 -4.62 -4.13
N ALA A 75 5.81 -4.05 -5.31
CA ALA A 75 7.08 -4.25 -6.01
C ALA A 75 8.28 -3.66 -5.25
N GLY A 76 8.12 -2.54 -4.54
CA GLY A 76 9.20 -1.90 -3.80
C GLY A 76 9.32 -2.36 -2.35
N PHE A 77 8.20 -2.58 -1.66
CA PHE A 77 8.21 -2.84 -0.21
C PHE A 77 7.81 -4.27 0.18
N GLY A 78 7.68 -5.18 -0.80
CA GLY A 78 7.32 -6.58 -0.54
C GLY A 78 5.88 -6.72 -0.07
N LEU A 79 5.65 -7.36 1.09
CA LEU A 79 4.30 -7.57 1.60
C LEU A 79 3.94 -6.52 2.65
N LEU A 80 2.88 -5.74 2.38
CA LEU A 80 2.43 -4.66 3.24
C LEU A 80 1.07 -4.99 3.86
N HIS A 81 0.91 -4.84 5.17
CA HIS A 81 -0.43 -4.72 5.75
C HIS A 81 -1.11 -3.45 5.21
N SER A 82 -2.43 -3.45 5.05
CA SER A 82 -3.17 -2.32 4.45
C SER A 82 -2.93 -0.98 5.15
N GLU A 83 -2.64 -1.02 6.46
CA GLU A 83 -2.36 0.15 7.29
C GLU A 83 -0.88 0.53 7.35
N THR A 84 0.01 -0.23 6.70
CA THR A 84 1.44 0.07 6.67
C THR A 84 1.68 1.36 5.89
N GLU A 85 2.30 2.35 6.52
CA GLU A 85 2.69 3.58 5.83
C GLU A 85 3.89 3.34 4.90
N ILE A 86 3.79 3.88 3.69
CA ILE A 86 4.86 3.90 2.70
C ILE A 86 4.91 5.29 2.03
N PRO A 87 6.10 5.76 1.62
CA PRO A 87 6.22 6.91 0.74
C PRO A 87 5.87 6.52 -0.70
N SER A 88 5.58 7.51 -1.55
CA SER A 88 5.34 7.27 -2.98
C SER A 88 6.64 6.90 -3.70
N TYR A 89 6.56 5.95 -4.63
CA TYR A 89 7.71 5.43 -5.40
C TYR A 89 7.28 5.07 -6.82
N GLU A 90 8.21 4.79 -7.75
CA GLU A 90 7.87 4.38 -9.13
C GLU A 90 7.19 3.01 -9.24
#